data_AF-A0A257UZX2-F1
#
_entry.id   AF-A0A257UZX2-F1
#
_cell.length_a   1.000
_cell.length_b   1.000
_cell.length_c   1.000
_cell.angle_alpha   90.00
_cell.angle_beta   90.00
_cell.angle_gamma   90.00
#
_symmetry.space_group_name_H-M   'P 1'
#
loop_
_entity.id
_entity.type
_entity.pdbx_description
1 polymer ?
#
loop_
_entity_poly.entity_id
_entity_poly.type
_entity_poly.pdbx_seq_one_letter_code
_entity_poly.pdbx_strand_id
1 'polypeptide(L)'
;MTNGARDLGAIRALLASIEGEGHEVPTRHVADPRGREVEGEATDAEVAQRDLAWVMSCDALVAEVSTPSHGVGVEVATALQHGIPVLLLHRRDAVVSRLMLGLTGVESAAYSDPDA
;
A
#
# COMPACT_ATOMS: atom_id res chain seq x y z
N MET A 1 5.54 -11.36 -0.90
CA MET A 1 6.60 -10.77 -1.76
C MET A 1 6.81 -9.30 -1.40
N THR A 2 7.99 -8.89 -0.92
CA THR A 2 8.18 -7.58 -0.28
C THR A 2 9.62 -7.09 -0.50
N ASN A 3 9.76 -6.07 -1.36
CA ASN A 3 11.03 -5.48 -1.77
C ASN A 3 11.76 -4.92 -0.53
N GLY A 4 13.04 -5.27 -0.34
CA GLY A 4 13.86 -4.83 0.80
C GLY A 4 14.15 -3.33 0.83
N ALA A 5 13.82 -2.60 -0.24
CA ALA A 5 13.94 -1.15 -0.35
C ALA A 5 12.71 -0.37 0.15
N ARG A 6 11.66 -1.03 0.67
CA ARG A 6 10.48 -0.32 1.16
C ARG A 6 10.84 0.63 2.31
N ASP A 7 10.32 1.86 2.23
CA ASP A 7 10.46 2.87 3.29
C ASP A 7 9.57 2.48 4.48
N LEU A 8 10.09 1.59 5.33
CA LEU A 8 9.39 1.12 6.52
C LEU A 8 9.15 2.26 7.53
N GLY A 9 9.92 3.35 7.45
CA GLY A 9 9.70 4.54 8.27
C GLY A 9 8.40 5.23 7.87
N ALA A 10 8.27 5.56 6.59
CA ALA A 10 7.05 6.14 6.03
C ALA A 10 5.82 5.25 6.22
N ILE A 11 5.95 3.94 5.97
CA ILE A 11 4.85 2.98 6.16
C ILE A 11 4.39 2.96 7.63
N ARG A 12 5.32 2.97 8.59
CA ARG A 12 4.94 3.01 10.02
C ARG A 12 4.26 4.33 10.41
N ALA A 13 4.75 5.46 9.90
CA ALA A 13 4.14 6.76 10.16
C ALA A 13 2.71 6.84 9.58
N LEU A 14 2.52 6.30 8.37
CA LEU A 14 1.21 6.17 7.74
C LEU A 14 0.24 5.36 8.62
N LEU A 15 0.65 4.16 9.02
CA LEU A 15 -0.16 3.27 9.85
C LEU A 15 -0.55 3.96 11.15
N ALA A 16 0.41 4.60 11.84
CA ALA A 16 0.15 5.32 13.07
C ALA A 16 -0.84 6.48 12.90
N SER A 17 -0.78 7.21 11.77
CA SER A 17 -1.72 8.29 11.47
C SER A 17 -3.13 7.76 11.24
N ILE A 18 -3.28 6.75 10.37
CA ILE A 18 -4.58 6.17 10.02
C ILE A 18 -5.24 5.53 11.24
N GLU A 19 -4.49 4.74 12.02
CA GLU A 19 -4.99 4.11 13.24
C GLU A 19 -5.27 5.14 14.35
N GLY A 20 -4.45 6.19 14.45
CA GLY A 20 -4.64 7.28 15.41
C GLY A 20 -5.94 8.07 15.18
N GLU A 21 -6.42 8.10 13.94
CA GLU A 21 -7.72 8.67 13.57
C GLU A 21 -8.89 7.69 13.77
N GLY A 22 -8.62 6.46 14.20
CA GLY A 22 -9.63 5.45 14.53
C GLY A 22 -10.02 4.52 13.38
N HIS A 23 -9.27 4.53 12.27
CA HIS A 23 -9.50 3.64 11.14
C HIS A 23 -8.82 2.27 11.35
N GLU A 24 -9.46 1.21 10.85
CA GLU A 24 -8.91 -0.15 10.85
C GLU A 24 -7.98 -0.36 9.65
N VAL A 25 -6.81 -0.97 9.87
CA VAL A 25 -5.88 -1.34 8.79
C VAL A 25 -5.63 -2.86 8.79
N PRO A 26 -6.38 -3.63 7.98
CA PRO A 26 -6.27 -5.09 7.92
C PRO A 26 -4.86 -5.59 7.57
N THR A 27 -4.10 -4.79 6.81
CA THR A 27 -2.76 -5.10 6.30
C THR A 27 -1.63 -4.78 7.28
N ARG A 28 -1.92 -4.41 8.54
CA ARG A 28 -0.90 -4.06 9.55
C ARG A 28 0.24 -5.07 9.65
N HIS A 29 -0.08 -6.36 9.56
CA HIS A 29 0.89 -7.46 9.65
C HIS A 29 1.92 -7.45 8.51
N VAL A 30 1.64 -6.83 7.36
CA VAL A 30 2.57 -6.68 6.23
C VAL A 30 3.74 -5.73 6.57
N ALA A 31 3.55 -4.84 7.56
CA ALA A 31 4.58 -3.95 8.08
C ALA A 31 5.33 -4.54 9.30
N ASP A 32 4.90 -5.70 9.82
CA ASP A 32 5.59 -6.41 10.90
C ASP A 32 6.60 -7.41 10.33
N PRO A 33 7.89 -7.32 10.69
CA PRO A 33 8.89 -8.33 10.34
C PRO A 33 8.48 -9.78 10.68
N ARG A 34 7.66 -9.98 11.73
CA ARG A 34 7.12 -11.27 12.18
C ARG A 34 5.93 -11.76 11.36
N GLY A 35 5.20 -10.87 10.67
CA GLY A 35 4.14 -11.26 9.74
C GLY A 35 4.67 -12.15 8.60
N ARG A 36 5.95 -11.97 8.23
CA ARG A 36 6.64 -12.79 7.22
C ARG A 36 6.89 -14.23 7.65
N GLU A 37 6.99 -14.52 8.94
CA GLU A 37 7.16 -15.89 9.44
C GLU A 37 5.87 -16.70 9.29
N VAL A 38 4.72 -16.05 9.46
CA VAL A 38 3.38 -16.64 9.27
C VAL A 38 3.01 -16.77 7.79
N GLU A 39 3.47 -15.85 6.94
CA GLU A 39 3.29 -15.94 5.47
C GLU A 39 4.02 -17.11 4.83
N GLY A 40 5.08 -17.64 5.47
CA GLY A 40 5.89 -18.73 4.91
C GLY A 40 5.16 -20.06 4.72
N GLU A 41 3.99 -20.23 5.36
CA GLU A 41 3.16 -21.44 5.25
C GLU A 41 2.05 -21.33 4.19
N ALA A 42 1.76 -20.11 3.69
CA ALA A 42 0.70 -19.88 2.71
C ALA A 42 1.23 -20.05 1.27
N THR A 43 0.40 -20.63 0.40
CA THR A 43 0.68 -20.70 -1.04
C THR A 43 0.50 -19.34 -1.72
N ASP A 44 1.15 -19.14 -2.88
CA ASP A 44 1.01 -17.91 -3.67
C ASP A 44 -0.47 -17.58 -3.99
N ALA A 45 -1.29 -18.61 -4.23
CA ALA A 45 -2.72 -18.44 -4.51
C ALA A 45 -3.50 -17.97 -3.28
N GLU A 46 -3.20 -18.50 -2.10
CA GLU A 46 -3.84 -18.09 -0.84
C GLU A 46 -3.48 -16.65 -0.49
N VAL A 47 -2.21 -16.26 -0.67
CA VAL A 47 -1.77 -14.88 -0.46
C VAL A 47 -2.50 -13.94 -1.42
N ALA A 48 -2.53 -14.26 -2.72
CA ALA A 48 -3.21 -13.43 -3.71
C ALA A 48 -4.71 -13.30 -3.41
N GLN A 49 -5.39 -14.40 -3.07
CA GLN A 49 -6.83 -14.38 -2.77
C GLN A 49 -7.12 -13.54 -1.52
N ARG A 50 -6.32 -13.69 -0.47
CA ARG A 50 -6.44 -12.94 0.79
C ARG A 50 -6.24 -11.44 0.56
N ASP A 51 -5.13 -11.07 -0.09
CA ASP A 51 -4.75 -9.67 -0.26
C ASP A 51 -5.78 -8.93 -1.15
N LEU A 52 -6.23 -9.58 -2.23
CA LEU A 52 -7.30 -9.01 -3.07
C LEU A 52 -8.64 -8.94 -2.35
N ALA A 53 -8.97 -9.89 -1.47
CA ALA A 53 -10.17 -9.83 -0.65
C ALA A 53 -10.15 -8.63 0.31
N TRP A 54 -8.99 -8.31 0.89
CA TRP A 54 -8.84 -7.08 1.69
C TRP A 54 -9.01 -5.82 0.87
N VAL A 55 -8.39 -5.76 -0.32
CA VAL A 55 -8.57 -4.62 -1.21
C VAL A 55 -10.04 -4.42 -1.56
N MET A 56 -10.76 -5.48 -1.94
CA MET A 56 -12.17 -5.37 -2.33
C MET A 56 -13.13 -5.06 -1.17
N SER A 57 -12.68 -5.16 0.09
CA SER A 57 -13.51 -4.94 1.29
C SER A 57 -13.19 -3.65 2.04
N CYS A 58 -12.17 -2.89 1.64
CA CYS A 58 -11.83 -1.63 2.29
C CYS A 58 -12.67 -0.45 1.78
N ASP A 59 -12.82 0.57 2.62
CA ASP A 59 -13.50 1.83 2.24
C ASP A 59 -12.61 2.72 1.36
N ALA A 60 -11.28 2.58 1.49
CA ALA A 60 -10.28 3.30 0.71
C ALA A 60 -8.96 2.52 0.66
N LEU A 61 -8.18 2.71 -0.40
CA LEU A 61 -6.82 2.19 -0.51
C LEU A 61 -5.81 3.32 -0.45
N VAL A 62 -4.86 3.23 0.48
CA VAL A 62 -3.71 4.13 0.55
C VAL A 62 -2.45 3.34 0.20
N ALA A 63 -1.74 3.76 -0.85
CA ALA A 63 -0.56 3.06 -1.35
C ALA A 63 0.68 3.96 -1.31
N GLU A 64 1.72 3.53 -0.61
CA GLU A 64 3.06 4.13 -0.67
C GLU A 64 3.77 3.60 -1.92
N VAL A 65 4.06 4.49 -2.88
CA VAL A 65 4.55 4.13 -4.22
C VAL A 65 5.91 4.71 -4.56
N SER A 66 6.68 5.15 -3.56
CA SER A 66 8.05 5.63 -3.78
C SER A 66 8.98 4.54 -4.31
N THR A 67 8.71 3.30 -3.91
CA THR A 67 9.41 2.12 -4.40
C THR A 67 8.51 1.32 -5.34
N PRO A 68 8.91 1.06 -6.60
CA PRO A 68 8.12 0.26 -7.53
C PRO A 68 7.78 -1.13 -6.98
N SER A 69 6.52 -1.53 -7.15
CA SER A 69 6.00 -2.83 -6.71
C SER A 69 4.90 -3.33 -7.64
N HIS A 70 5.07 -4.53 -8.21
CA HIS A 70 4.04 -5.17 -9.03
C HIS A 70 2.78 -5.49 -8.24
N GLY A 71 2.92 -5.96 -7.00
CA GLY A 71 1.78 -6.27 -6.12
C GLY A 71 0.93 -5.05 -5.84
N VAL A 72 1.56 -3.92 -5.48
CA VAL A 72 0.86 -2.64 -5.27
C VAL A 72 0.17 -2.17 -6.54
N GLY A 73 0.79 -2.36 -7.71
CA GLY A 73 0.16 -2.07 -8.99
C GLY A 73 -1.11 -2.90 -9.24
N VAL A 74 -1.10 -4.18 -8.88
CA VAL A 74 -2.28 -5.07 -8.95
C VAL A 74 -3.36 -4.61 -7.97
N GLU A 75 -3.00 -4.34 -6.71
CA GLU A 75 -3.92 -3.86 -5.68
C GLU A 75 -4.60 -2.54 -6.07
N VAL A 76 -3.84 -1.57 -6.58
CA VAL A 76 -4.38 -0.29 -7.08
C VAL A 76 -5.34 -0.50 -8.24
N ALA A 77 -4.99 -1.34 -9.21
CA ALA A 77 -5.86 -1.62 -10.34
C ALA A 77 -7.18 -2.30 -9.89
N THR A 78 -7.09 -3.24 -8.96
CA THR A 78 -8.27 -3.91 -8.38
C THR A 78 -9.16 -2.92 -7.63
N ALA A 79 -8.60 -2.06 -6.78
CA ALA A 79 -9.38 -1.05 -6.06
C ALA A 79 -10.17 -0.15 -7.03
N LEU A 80 -9.51 0.37 -8.06
CA LEU A 80 -10.14 1.22 -9.07
C LEU A 80 -11.26 0.49 -9.84
N GLN A 81 -11.05 -0.77 -10.20
CA GLN A 81 -12.07 -1.59 -10.87
C GLN A 81 -13.32 -1.81 -10.00
N HIS A 82 -13.17 -1.79 -8.69
CA HIS A 82 -14.24 -1.94 -7.71
C HIS A 82 -14.82 -0.60 -7.22
N GLY A 83 -14.37 0.54 -7.78
CA GLY A 83 -14.85 1.87 -7.40
C GLY A 83 -14.37 2.34 -6.02
N ILE A 84 -13.30 1.72 -5.50
CA ILE A 84 -12.70 2.07 -4.21
C ILE A 84 -11.78 3.28 -4.42
N PRO A 85 -11.91 4.36 -3.63
CA PRO A 85 -11.05 5.52 -3.74
C PRO A 85 -9.60 5.16 -3.41
N VAL A 86 -8.67 5.66 -4.23
CA VAL A 86 -7.23 5.37 -4.09
C VAL A 86 -6.45 6.65 -3.86
N LEU A 87 -5.63 6.66 -2.80
CA LEU A 87 -4.62 7.67 -2.54
C LEU A 87 -3.22 7.09 -2.74
N LEU A 88 -2.48 7.65 -3.70
CA LEU A 88 -1.07 7.34 -3.93
C LEU A 88 -0.18 8.33 -3.16
N LEU A 89 0.60 7.82 -2.23
CA LEU A 89 1.59 8.59 -1.49
C LEU A 89 2.98 8.28 -2.00
N HIS A 90 3.79 9.31 -2.21
CA HIS A 90 5.18 9.12 -2.60
C HIS A 90 6.07 10.24 -2.10
N ARG A 91 7.35 9.96 -1.90
CA ARG A 91 8.35 10.97 -1.60
C ARG A 91 8.44 11.93 -2.78
N ARG A 92 8.67 13.21 -2.47
CA ARG A 92 8.74 14.28 -3.47
C ARG A 92 9.84 14.06 -4.52
N ASP A 93 10.91 13.40 -4.13
CA ASP A 93 12.07 13.07 -4.97
C ASP A 93 11.99 11.67 -5.61
N ALA A 94 10.94 10.89 -5.32
CA ALA A 94 10.76 9.57 -5.91
C ALA A 94 10.34 9.65 -7.38
N VAL A 95 10.94 8.80 -8.21
CA VAL A 95 10.50 8.59 -9.59
C VAL A 95 9.35 7.59 -9.60
N VAL A 96 8.13 8.10 -9.68
CA VAL A 96 6.90 7.30 -9.71
C VAL A 96 6.46 7.03 -11.15
N SER A 97 5.84 5.86 -11.36
CA SER A 97 5.27 5.50 -12.66
C SER A 97 4.24 6.51 -13.14
N ARG A 98 4.50 7.13 -14.31
CA ARG A 98 3.53 8.01 -14.99
C ARG A 98 2.20 7.32 -15.29
N LEU A 99 2.23 6.00 -15.48
CA LEU A 99 1.00 5.22 -15.67
C LEU A 99 0.14 5.26 -14.41
N MET A 100 0.73 5.03 -13.23
CA MET A 100 -0.01 5.05 -11.95
C MET A 100 -0.56 6.44 -11.64
N LEU A 101 0.28 7.48 -11.79
CA LEU A 101 -0.15 8.86 -11.56
C LEU A 101 -1.22 9.35 -12.55
N GLY A 102 -1.32 8.70 -13.72
CA GLY A 102 -2.29 9.04 -14.76
C GLY A 102 -3.57 8.20 -14.73
N LEU A 103 -3.74 7.28 -13.77
CA LEU A 103 -4.96 6.48 -13.67
C LEU A 103 -6.15 7.37 -13.26
N THR A 104 -7.29 7.22 -13.94
CA THR A 104 -8.52 7.88 -13.51
C THR A 104 -8.99 7.30 -12.18
N GLY A 105 -9.37 8.17 -11.23
CA GLY A 105 -9.88 7.74 -9.92
C GLY A 105 -8.82 7.60 -8.83
N VAL A 106 -7.55 7.92 -9.12
CA VAL A 106 -6.52 8.08 -8.10
C VAL A 106 -6.36 9.54 -7.72
N GLU A 107 -6.15 9.78 -6.43
CA GLU A 107 -5.52 11.00 -5.93
C GLU A 107 -4.06 10.70 -5.64
N SER A 108 -3.19 11.71 -5.76
CA SER A 108 -1.77 11.55 -5.43
C SER A 108 -1.26 12.72 -4.61
N ALA A 109 -0.43 12.42 -3.62
CA ALA A 109 0.22 13.42 -2.80
C ALA A 109 1.71 13.09 -2.60
N ALA A 110 2.54 14.09 -2.89
CA ALA A 110 3.97 14.04 -2.63
C ALA A 110 4.26 14.49 -1.18
N TYR A 111 5.03 13.72 -0.42
CA TYR A 111 5.47 14.08 0.92
C TYR A 111 6.99 14.27 1.01
N SER A 112 7.40 14.91 2.10
CA SER A 112 8.80 14.99 2.54
C SER A 112 8.85 14.54 3.98
N ASP A 113 9.98 13.98 4.41
CA ASP A 113 10.13 13.67 5.82
C ASP A 113 9.96 14.97 6.63
N PRO A 114 9.22 14.94 7.75
CA PRO A 114 9.00 16.12 8.58
C PRO A 114 10.30 16.72 9.15
N ASP A 115 11.44 16.02 9.03
CA ASP A 115 12.76 16.43 9.52
C ASP A 115 13.79 16.78 8.41
N ALA A 116 13.34 17.07 7.17
CA ALA A 116 14.20 17.49 6.06
C ALA A 116 14.39 19.01 5.93
#